data_AF-A0A8K0RJY2-F1
#
_entry.id   AF-A0A8K0RJY2-F1
#
_cell.length_a   1.000
_cell.length_b   1.000
_cell.length_c   1.000
_cell.angle_alpha   90.00
_cell.angle_beta   90.00
_cell.angle_gamma   90.00
#
_symmetry.space_group_name_H-M   'P 1'
#
loop_
_entity.id
_entity.type
_entity.pdbx_description
1 polymer ?
#
loop_
_entity_poly.entity_id
_entity_poly.type
_entity_poly.pdbx_seq_one_letter_code
_entity_poly.pdbx_strand_id
1 'polypeptide(L)'
;MESMPANMENISMPLKSDETVRKLILLFERMDDHLIGTAREAREALQHQADLSGPNHSPLPISEIDLRLIEAARQSYQTSQFDTDDMKNYFSALPDFESLWTNVSRMILRYFQATVRDRQGEWKVWLSRVEGAGKQTWQQAYKASYSLSNPGPDATIINAIIDKLRLVDILLDEIHSGLYREEDEKREHFSSELEDTILATIDINRRGGDLTAESIANFKAAIRVRRAAERARYSYSTSIDTGTGGSEVTSLYRRSSTANPATPNPRNHADNRTSNGDSGSMFSRPDKSAAQYNKYDPTTLALVVIITIAAAGLTAKGWNLSPHESGRPDDPDFWFLLQSSLMQLASMVPIIFCLLVTHSTSLQPRLWSWVFLGSGILFAVLAPLLYLAVPTEFSAMISFCGSVAQVLIVLEAMFLTGRVPTGGAMRSDMNKDR
;
A
#
# COMPACT_ATOMS: atom_id res chain seq x y z
N MET A 1 -15.07 31.34 -44.17
CA MET A 1 -16.31 31.00 -43.44
C MET A 1 -16.41 29.49 -43.45
N GLU A 2 -15.73 28.87 -42.51
CA GLU A 2 -15.63 27.42 -42.38
C GLU A 2 -16.24 27.08 -41.02
N SER A 3 -17.36 26.37 -41.04
CA SER A 3 -18.16 26.04 -39.88
C SER A 3 -17.41 25.05 -38.98
N MET A 4 -17.03 25.49 -37.78
CA MET A 4 -16.57 24.60 -36.72
C MET A 4 -17.69 23.63 -36.30
N PRO A 5 -17.41 22.33 -36.15
CA PRO A 5 -18.41 21.36 -35.73
C PRO A 5 -18.72 21.50 -34.23
N ALA A 6 -20.00 21.68 -33.94
CA ALA A 6 -20.62 21.62 -32.61
C ALA A 6 -20.54 20.20 -32.05
N ASN A 7 -19.42 19.84 -31.43
CA ASN A 7 -19.23 18.51 -30.83
C ASN A 7 -18.59 18.59 -29.44
N MET A 8 -19.12 19.49 -28.60
CA MET A 8 -18.76 19.62 -27.18
C MET A 8 -19.96 19.37 -26.24
N GLU A 9 -20.99 18.66 -26.71
CA GLU A 9 -22.24 18.44 -25.96
C GLU A 9 -22.35 17.03 -25.34
N ASN A 10 -21.22 16.37 -25.09
CA ASN A 10 -21.16 15.12 -24.33
C ASN A 10 -20.32 15.27 -23.04
N ILE A 11 -20.50 16.39 -22.33
CA ILE A 11 -20.02 16.53 -20.96
C ILE A 11 -21.03 15.84 -20.04
N SER A 12 -20.73 14.58 -19.77
CA SER A 12 -21.17 13.74 -18.64
C SER A 12 -22.62 13.89 -18.19
N MET A 13 -23.42 12.84 -18.41
CA MET A 13 -24.49 12.56 -17.44
C MET A 13 -23.85 12.57 -16.04
N PRO A 14 -24.41 13.31 -15.07
CA PRO A 14 -23.93 13.27 -13.71
C PRO A 14 -24.00 11.81 -13.27
N LEU A 15 -22.83 11.19 -13.07
CA LEU A 15 -22.74 10.04 -12.17
C LEU A 15 -23.58 10.41 -10.96
N LYS A 16 -24.53 9.54 -10.57
CA LYS A 16 -25.38 9.79 -9.41
C LYS A 16 -24.46 10.24 -8.29
N SER A 17 -24.71 11.43 -7.73
CA SER A 17 -23.89 12.08 -6.70
C SER A 17 -23.37 11.09 -5.65
N ASP A 18 -24.25 10.16 -5.30
CA ASP A 18 -24.07 9.12 -4.30
C ASP A 18 -22.99 8.11 -4.68
N GLU A 19 -22.84 7.75 -5.95
CA GLU A 19 -21.77 6.85 -6.41
C GLU A 19 -20.40 7.52 -6.27
N THR A 20 -20.34 8.83 -6.53
CA THR A 20 -19.09 9.60 -6.44
C THR A 20 -18.65 9.76 -5.00
N VAL A 21 -19.58 10.06 -4.10
CA VAL A 21 -19.35 10.14 -2.64
C VAL A 21 -18.98 8.76 -2.07
N ARG A 22 -19.70 7.70 -2.47
CA ARG A 22 -19.37 6.33 -2.07
C ARG A 22 -17.95 5.92 -2.46
N LYS A 23 -17.55 6.21 -3.71
CA LYS A 23 -16.18 5.95 -4.16
C LYS A 23 -15.15 6.75 -3.34
N LEU A 24 -15.46 7.99 -2.98
CA LEU A 24 -14.58 8.80 -2.13
C LEU A 24 -14.40 8.16 -0.75
N ILE A 25 -15.48 7.73 -0.11
CA ILE A 25 -15.44 7.09 1.21
C ILE A 25 -14.59 5.80 1.17
N LEU A 26 -14.79 4.94 0.16
CA LEU A 26 -13.99 3.73 0.00
C LEU A 26 -12.49 4.00 -0.19
N LEU A 27 -12.15 5.12 -0.86
CA LEU A 27 -10.75 5.52 -1.05
C LEU A 27 -10.13 6.08 0.24
N PHE A 28 -10.89 6.85 1.02
CA PHE A 28 -10.48 7.25 2.36
C PHE A 28 -10.27 6.05 3.27
N GLU A 29 -11.21 5.10 3.26
CA GLU A 29 -11.11 3.87 4.03
C GLU A 29 -9.81 3.13 3.71
N ARG A 30 -9.49 2.98 2.42
CA ARG A 30 -8.27 2.32 1.99
C ARG A 30 -7.00 3.06 2.42
N MET A 31 -7.01 4.39 2.39
CA MET A 31 -5.88 5.19 2.87
C MET A 31 -5.73 5.02 4.40
N ASP A 32 -6.84 5.11 5.14
CA ASP A 32 -6.87 4.93 6.59
C ASP A 32 -6.41 3.51 6.98
N ASP A 33 -6.80 2.47 6.23
CA ASP A 33 -6.33 1.10 6.41
C ASP A 33 -4.80 1.00 6.43
N HIS A 34 -4.14 1.67 5.48
CA HIS A 34 -2.69 1.67 5.40
C HIS A 34 -2.04 2.39 6.58
N LEU A 35 -2.61 3.53 7.01
CA LEU A 35 -2.10 4.31 8.14
C LEU A 35 -2.33 3.58 9.47
N ILE A 36 -3.54 3.09 9.72
CA ILE A 36 -3.94 2.35 10.93
C ILE A 36 -3.18 1.02 11.03
N GLY A 37 -3.04 0.29 9.92
CA GLY A 37 -2.27 -0.95 9.90
C GLY A 37 -0.82 -0.72 10.36
N THR A 38 -0.16 0.30 9.82
CA THR A 38 1.20 0.66 10.23
C THR A 38 1.26 1.21 11.64
N ALA A 39 0.25 1.94 12.09
CA ALA A 39 0.13 2.39 13.47
C ALA A 39 0.04 1.20 14.45
N ARG A 40 -0.69 0.13 14.10
CA ARG A 40 -0.75 -1.12 14.90
C ARG A 40 0.60 -1.82 14.96
N GLU A 41 1.26 -1.98 13.81
CA GLU A 41 2.61 -2.56 13.75
C GLU A 41 3.62 -1.75 14.56
N ALA A 42 3.56 -0.42 14.45
CA ALA A 42 4.37 0.52 15.21
C ALA A 42 4.18 0.32 16.72
N ARG A 43 2.93 0.26 17.17
CA ARG A 43 2.58 0.03 18.57
C ARG A 43 3.15 -1.29 19.08
N GLU A 44 2.93 -2.39 18.36
CA GLU A 44 3.37 -3.74 18.77
C GLU A 44 4.90 -3.83 18.86
N ALA A 45 5.60 -3.25 17.88
CA ALA A 45 7.05 -3.22 17.89
C ALA A 45 7.62 -2.36 19.02
N LEU A 46 7.05 -1.17 19.26
CA LEU A 46 7.48 -0.27 20.32
C LEU A 46 7.17 -0.85 21.71
N GLN A 47 6.04 -1.55 21.87
CA GLN A 47 5.70 -2.25 23.11
C GLN A 47 6.70 -3.37 23.40
N HIS A 48 7.00 -4.21 22.41
CA HIS A 48 8.00 -5.27 22.56
C HIS A 48 9.39 -4.72 22.92
N GLN A 49 9.77 -3.57 22.34
CA GLN A 49 11.02 -2.90 22.70
C GLN A 49 10.99 -2.35 24.13
N ALA A 50 9.86 -1.81 24.60
CA ALA A 50 9.69 -1.35 25.97
C ALA A 50 9.80 -2.51 26.97
N ASP A 51 9.17 -3.65 26.67
CA ASP A 51 9.21 -4.86 27.51
C ASP A 51 10.64 -5.39 27.68
N LEU A 52 11.45 -5.37 26.61
CA LEU A 52 12.85 -5.76 26.65
C LEU A 52 13.74 -4.79 27.43
N SER A 53 13.36 -3.51 27.48
CA SER A 53 14.19 -2.46 28.08
C SER A 53 13.98 -2.31 29.61
N GLY A 54 13.03 -3.07 30.18
CA GLY A 54 12.81 -3.16 31.61
C GLY A 54 11.86 -2.08 32.19
N PRO A 55 11.53 -2.18 33.49
CA PRO A 55 10.40 -1.48 34.13
C PRO A 55 10.55 0.05 34.25
N ASN A 56 11.71 0.62 33.89
CA ASN A 56 11.96 2.05 34.00
C ASN A 56 11.58 2.85 32.74
N HIS A 57 11.10 2.21 31.69
CA HIS A 57 10.62 2.94 30.51
C HIS A 57 9.16 3.35 30.70
N SER A 58 8.90 4.66 30.64
CA SER A 58 7.53 5.19 30.63
C SER A 58 6.74 4.53 29.50
N PRO A 59 5.58 3.91 29.78
CA PRO A 59 4.71 3.40 28.74
C PRO A 59 4.34 4.56 27.82
N LEU A 60 4.34 4.31 26.50
CA LEU A 60 3.92 5.32 25.52
C LEU A 60 2.49 5.73 25.85
N PRO A 61 2.25 6.97 26.34
CA PRO A 61 1.03 7.25 27.08
C PRO A 61 -0.21 7.40 26.19
N ILE A 62 -0.06 7.49 24.87
CA ILE A 62 -1.14 7.97 23.98
C ILE A 62 -1.07 7.31 22.59
N SER A 63 -1.45 6.05 22.46
CA SER A 63 -1.69 5.48 21.12
C SER A 63 -2.85 4.51 21.04
N GLU A 64 -3.10 3.70 22.07
CA GLU A 64 -4.17 2.71 22.00
C GLU A 64 -5.57 3.34 22.02
N ILE A 65 -5.77 4.35 22.85
CA ILE A 65 -7.04 5.04 22.97
C ILE A 65 -7.33 5.79 21.66
N ASP A 66 -6.37 6.55 21.16
CA ASP A 66 -6.51 7.33 19.92
C ASP A 66 -6.74 6.44 18.70
N LEU A 67 -6.02 5.31 18.61
CA LEU A 67 -6.20 4.34 17.54
C LEU A 67 -7.59 3.71 17.60
N ARG A 68 -8.07 3.31 18.79
CA ARG A 68 -9.43 2.79 18.96
C ARG A 68 -10.50 3.84 18.66
N LEU A 69 -10.27 5.11 18.97
CA LEU A 69 -11.19 6.20 18.63
C LEU A 69 -11.30 6.39 17.13
N ILE A 70 -10.17 6.38 16.40
CA ILE A 70 -10.16 6.44 14.93
C ILE A 70 -10.85 5.21 14.33
N GLU A 71 -10.60 4.02 14.86
CA GLU A 71 -11.24 2.79 14.42
C GLU A 71 -12.75 2.78 14.68
N ALA A 72 -13.19 3.27 15.84
CA ALA A 72 -14.61 3.41 16.17
C ALA A 72 -15.29 4.45 15.26
N ALA A 73 -14.64 5.59 15.01
CA ALA A 73 -15.15 6.58 14.06
C ALA A 73 -15.23 6.00 12.64
N ARG A 74 -14.34 5.08 12.28
CA ARG A 74 -14.36 4.39 11.00
C ARG A 74 -15.54 3.43 10.82
N GLN A 75 -16.01 2.81 11.90
CA GLN A 75 -17.17 1.91 11.82
C GLN A 75 -18.41 2.61 11.26
N SER A 76 -18.54 3.92 11.46
CA SER A 76 -19.69 4.69 10.98
C SER A 76 -19.88 4.58 9.47
N TYR A 77 -18.80 4.58 8.68
CA TYR A 77 -18.91 4.46 7.23
C TYR A 77 -18.93 3.01 6.73
N GLN A 78 -18.37 2.04 7.46
CA GLN A 78 -18.41 0.62 7.09
C GLN A 78 -19.81 0.01 7.14
N THR A 79 -20.64 0.48 8.08
CA THR A 79 -22.01 -0.02 8.25
C THR A 79 -23.03 0.75 7.42
N SER A 80 -22.62 1.84 6.80
CA SER A 80 -23.52 2.79 6.15
C SER A 80 -23.81 2.45 4.69
N GLN A 81 -24.89 3.01 4.15
CA GLN A 81 -25.17 2.94 2.71
C GLN A 81 -24.29 3.89 1.88
N PHE A 82 -23.30 4.54 2.52
CA PHE A 82 -22.36 5.49 1.93
C PHE A 82 -23.05 6.77 1.44
N ASP A 83 -23.92 7.34 2.27
CA ASP A 83 -24.58 8.61 1.93
C ASP A 83 -23.69 9.83 2.31
N THR A 84 -24.18 11.03 1.97
CA THR A 84 -23.45 12.27 2.25
C THR A 84 -23.46 12.62 3.75
N ASP A 85 -24.51 12.25 4.46
CA ASP A 85 -24.65 12.51 5.89
C ASP A 85 -23.70 11.63 6.71
N ASP A 86 -23.41 10.41 6.27
CA ASP A 86 -22.39 9.53 6.86
C ASP A 86 -21.01 10.18 6.84
N MET A 87 -20.67 10.86 5.75
CA MET A 87 -19.39 11.57 5.63
C MET A 87 -19.36 12.81 6.52
N LYS A 88 -20.46 13.54 6.63
CA LYS A 88 -20.61 14.65 7.59
C LYS A 88 -20.46 14.14 9.03
N ASN A 89 -21.12 13.03 9.35
CA ASN A 89 -21.06 12.39 10.66
C ASN A 89 -19.64 11.92 10.96
N TYR A 90 -18.92 11.34 10.01
CA TYR A 90 -17.52 10.96 10.22
C TYR A 90 -16.61 12.16 10.56
N PHE A 91 -16.66 13.22 9.76
CA PHE A 91 -15.83 14.41 10.01
C PHE A 91 -16.26 15.20 11.27
N SER A 92 -17.52 15.10 11.68
CA SER A 92 -18.02 15.74 12.90
C SER A 92 -17.89 14.89 14.16
N ALA A 93 -17.83 13.55 14.04
CA ALA A 93 -17.72 12.61 15.16
C ALA A 93 -16.33 12.56 15.79
N LEU A 94 -15.35 13.25 15.20
CA LEU A 94 -13.98 13.32 15.71
C LEU A 94 -13.73 14.72 16.30
N PRO A 95 -14.17 14.99 17.55
CA PRO A 95 -13.72 16.17 18.28
C PRO A 95 -12.19 16.05 18.40
N ASP A 96 -11.48 17.04 17.88
CA ASP A 96 -10.01 17.04 17.74
C ASP A 96 -9.44 16.03 16.73
N PHE A 97 -10.11 15.86 15.58
CA PHE A 97 -9.61 15.11 14.41
C PHE A 97 -8.10 15.31 14.15
N GLU A 98 -7.65 16.56 14.16
CA GLU A 98 -6.25 16.94 13.95
C GLU A 98 -5.31 16.37 15.02
N SER A 99 -5.70 16.43 16.29
CA SER A 99 -4.90 15.94 17.42
C SER A 99 -4.73 14.42 17.35
N LEU A 100 -5.83 13.70 17.09
CA LEU A 100 -5.83 12.24 16.98
C LEU A 100 -4.91 11.75 15.86
N TRP A 101 -5.06 12.32 14.66
CA TRP A 101 -4.19 11.97 13.54
C TRP A 101 -2.74 12.40 13.76
N THR A 102 -2.49 13.53 14.42
CA THR A 102 -1.13 13.94 14.79
C THR A 102 -0.47 12.91 15.72
N ASN A 103 -1.19 12.38 16.70
CA ASN A 103 -0.66 11.36 17.61
C ASN A 103 -0.37 10.03 16.87
N VAL A 104 -1.27 9.61 15.98
CA VAL A 104 -1.03 8.43 15.12
C VAL A 104 0.19 8.65 14.22
N SER A 105 0.30 9.81 13.56
CA SER A 105 1.44 10.17 12.72
C SER A 105 2.75 10.14 13.50
N ARG A 106 2.79 10.70 14.72
CA ARG A 106 3.98 10.65 15.59
C ARG A 106 4.39 9.22 15.91
N MET A 107 3.44 8.33 16.17
CA MET A 107 3.74 6.92 16.43
C MET A 107 4.32 6.22 15.19
N ILE A 108 3.74 6.45 14.01
CA ILE A 108 4.25 5.93 12.74
C ILE A 108 5.66 6.47 12.49
N LEU A 109 5.92 7.76 12.72
CA LEU A 109 7.23 8.38 12.54
C LEU A 109 8.29 7.81 13.48
N ARG A 110 7.95 7.58 14.76
CA ARG A 110 8.88 6.92 15.71
C ARG A 110 9.23 5.51 15.24
N TYR A 111 8.24 4.77 14.75
CA TYR A 111 8.47 3.44 14.22
C TYR A 111 9.29 3.44 12.93
N PHE A 112 9.02 4.39 12.04
CA PHE A 112 9.82 4.64 10.85
C PHE A 112 11.27 4.92 11.22
N GLN A 113 11.53 5.89 12.11
CA GLN A 113 12.89 6.22 12.56
C GLN A 113 13.62 5.00 13.17
N ALA A 114 12.91 4.17 13.92
CA ALA A 114 13.46 2.96 14.53
C ALA A 114 13.79 1.86 13.50
N THR A 115 13.10 1.81 12.36
CA THR A 115 13.18 0.67 11.42
C THR A 115 13.68 1.03 10.02
N VAL A 116 13.83 2.31 9.69
CA VAL A 116 14.14 2.79 8.33
C VAL A 116 15.42 2.18 7.77
N ARG A 117 16.44 1.96 8.61
CA ARG A 117 17.72 1.37 8.19
C ARG A 117 17.58 -0.08 7.74
N ASP A 118 16.77 -0.86 8.46
CA ASP A 118 16.63 -2.30 8.23
C ASP A 118 15.50 -2.61 7.23
N ARG A 119 14.48 -1.75 7.17
CA ARG A 119 13.25 -1.94 6.39
C ARG A 119 13.08 -0.87 5.30
N GLN A 120 14.15 -0.27 4.80
CA GLN A 120 14.08 0.82 3.81
C GLN A 120 13.23 0.43 2.58
N GLY A 121 13.42 -0.80 2.07
CA GLY A 121 12.65 -1.30 0.94
C GLY A 121 11.14 -1.33 1.23
N GLU A 122 10.76 -1.84 2.39
CA GLU A 122 9.35 -1.92 2.82
C GLU A 122 8.73 -0.54 3.02
N TRP A 123 9.48 0.41 3.56
CA TRP A 123 9.01 1.78 3.71
C TRP A 123 8.80 2.48 2.37
N LYS A 124 9.65 2.23 1.35
CA LYS A 124 9.42 2.73 -0.01
C LYS A 124 8.15 2.16 -0.63
N VAL A 125 7.91 0.86 -0.42
CA VAL A 125 6.66 0.19 -0.83
C VAL A 125 5.46 0.84 -0.17
N TRP A 126 5.52 0.98 1.15
CA TRP A 126 4.43 1.50 1.95
C TRP A 126 4.11 2.94 1.53
N LEU A 127 5.13 3.79 1.41
CA LEU A 127 5.00 5.17 0.97
C LEU A 127 4.30 5.23 -0.39
N SER A 128 4.74 4.44 -1.37
CA SER A 128 4.11 4.38 -2.69
C SER A 128 2.64 3.94 -2.66
N ARG A 129 2.27 3.01 -1.75
CA ARG A 129 0.87 2.57 -1.58
C ARG A 129 -0.01 3.66 -0.98
N VAL A 130 0.47 4.32 0.07
CA VAL A 130 -0.26 5.43 0.70
C VAL A 130 -0.38 6.59 -0.29
N GLU A 131 0.67 6.88 -1.05
CA GLU A 131 0.62 7.92 -2.06
C GLU A 131 -0.36 7.62 -3.20
N GLY A 132 -0.38 6.38 -3.67
CA GLY A 132 -1.35 5.93 -4.67
C GLY A 132 -2.79 6.07 -4.17
N ALA A 133 -3.05 5.71 -2.91
CA ALA A 133 -4.36 5.86 -2.29
C ALA A 133 -4.73 7.35 -2.11
N GLY A 134 -3.80 8.18 -1.65
CA GLY A 134 -3.99 9.63 -1.51
C GLY A 134 -4.28 10.32 -2.83
N LYS A 135 -3.56 9.95 -3.90
CA LYS A 135 -3.78 10.46 -5.27
C LYS A 135 -5.18 10.15 -5.79
N GLN A 136 -5.64 8.91 -5.62
CA GLN A 136 -7.00 8.51 -6.00
C GLN A 136 -8.05 9.25 -5.16
N THR A 137 -7.79 9.40 -3.86
CA THR A 137 -8.70 10.05 -2.90
C THR A 137 -8.94 11.51 -3.27
N TRP A 138 -7.90 12.32 -3.49
CA TRP A 138 -8.11 13.74 -3.80
C TRP A 138 -8.78 13.95 -5.15
N GLN A 139 -8.45 13.14 -6.16
CA GLN A 139 -9.10 13.20 -7.48
C GLN A 139 -10.60 12.91 -7.37
N GLN A 140 -10.97 11.96 -6.51
CA GLN A 140 -12.36 11.63 -6.26
C GLN A 140 -13.05 12.68 -5.37
N ALA A 141 -12.32 13.29 -4.42
CA ALA A 141 -12.81 14.37 -3.57
C ALA A 141 -13.19 15.59 -4.41
N TYR A 142 -12.36 15.94 -5.39
CA TYR A 142 -12.68 16.98 -6.36
C TYR A 142 -13.98 16.69 -7.12
N LYS A 143 -14.16 15.47 -7.63
CA LYS A 143 -15.42 15.10 -8.33
C LYS A 143 -16.63 15.16 -7.41
N ALA A 144 -16.46 14.76 -6.16
CA ALA A 144 -17.51 14.80 -5.14
C ALA A 144 -17.80 16.22 -4.65
N SER A 145 -16.87 17.18 -4.83
CA SER A 145 -16.96 18.50 -4.20
C SER A 145 -18.23 19.24 -4.60
N TYR A 146 -18.68 19.09 -5.84
CA TYR A 146 -19.93 19.69 -6.30
C TYR A 146 -21.13 19.16 -5.50
N SER A 147 -21.28 17.85 -5.38
CA SER A 147 -22.34 17.20 -4.59
C SER A 147 -22.27 17.55 -3.10
N LEU A 148 -21.07 17.67 -2.56
CA LEU A 148 -20.84 18.01 -1.14
C LEU A 148 -21.13 19.49 -0.83
N SER A 149 -21.14 20.35 -1.84
CA SER A 149 -21.32 21.81 -1.72
C SER A 149 -22.72 22.33 -2.10
N ASN A 150 -23.64 21.45 -2.48
CA ASN A 150 -24.97 21.82 -2.98
C ASN A 150 -26.05 21.25 -2.03
N PRO A 151 -27.02 22.04 -1.51
CA PRO A 151 -27.39 23.41 -1.87
C PRO A 151 -26.87 24.51 -0.95
N GLY A 152 -25.88 24.23 -0.09
CA GLY A 152 -25.34 25.22 0.85
C GLY A 152 -23.82 25.16 0.96
N PRO A 153 -23.17 26.27 1.36
CA PRO A 153 -21.73 26.36 1.51
C PRO A 153 -21.27 25.64 2.79
N ASP A 154 -21.52 24.33 2.89
CA ASP A 154 -20.83 23.46 3.85
C ASP A 154 -19.38 23.23 3.36
N ALA A 155 -18.65 24.33 3.17
CA ALA A 155 -17.20 24.33 2.95
C ALA A 155 -16.49 23.61 4.11
N THR A 156 -17.16 23.42 5.24
CA THR A 156 -16.74 22.64 6.39
C THR A 156 -16.25 21.23 6.02
N ILE A 157 -17.00 20.48 5.20
CA ILE A 157 -16.64 19.09 4.83
C ILE A 157 -15.42 19.10 3.92
N ILE A 158 -15.43 19.99 2.92
CA ILE A 158 -14.31 20.11 1.98
C ILE A 158 -13.03 20.54 2.69
N ASN A 159 -13.14 21.49 3.62
CA ASN A 159 -12.02 21.91 4.45
C ASN A 159 -11.54 20.76 5.34
N ALA A 160 -12.44 19.98 5.94
CA ALA A 160 -12.06 18.81 6.74
C ALA A 160 -11.33 17.73 5.90
N ILE A 161 -11.75 17.52 4.65
CA ILE A 161 -11.04 16.67 3.70
C ILE A 161 -9.63 17.22 3.40
N ILE A 162 -9.53 18.52 3.08
CA ILE A 162 -8.24 19.17 2.79
C ILE A 162 -7.32 19.06 4.01
N ASP A 163 -7.84 19.30 5.21
CA ASP A 163 -7.08 19.21 6.46
C ASP A 163 -6.61 17.78 6.73
N LYS A 164 -7.46 16.77 6.51
CA LYS A 164 -7.07 15.35 6.58
C LYS A 164 -5.94 15.03 5.61
N LEU A 165 -6.09 15.42 4.34
CA LEU A 165 -5.06 15.18 3.32
C LEU A 165 -3.75 15.91 3.66
N ARG A 166 -3.84 17.11 4.26
CA ARG A 166 -2.68 17.88 4.71
C ARG A 166 -1.92 17.17 5.82
N LEU A 167 -2.60 16.58 6.80
CA LEU A 167 -1.97 15.78 7.85
C LEU A 167 -1.26 14.55 7.30
N VAL A 168 -1.85 13.90 6.29
CA VAL A 168 -1.22 12.79 5.57
C VAL A 168 0.00 13.28 4.79
N ASP A 169 -0.09 14.42 4.10
CA ASP A 169 1.05 15.00 3.37
C ASP A 169 2.24 15.26 4.29
N ILE A 170 2.01 15.83 5.48
CA ILE A 170 3.06 16.09 6.48
C ILE A 170 3.75 14.78 6.90
N LEU A 171 2.97 13.74 7.20
CA LEU A 171 3.52 12.43 7.56
C LEU A 171 4.38 11.84 6.43
N LEU A 172 3.87 11.91 5.20
CA LEU A 172 4.56 11.33 4.04
C LEU A 172 5.81 12.10 3.66
N ASP A 173 5.84 13.42 3.85
CA ASP A 173 7.04 14.23 3.61
C ASP A 173 8.18 13.89 4.56
N GLU A 174 7.88 13.68 5.85
CA GLU A 174 8.86 13.23 6.85
C GLU A 174 9.40 11.83 6.52
N ILE A 175 8.54 10.92 6.09
CA ILE A 175 8.98 9.57 5.67
C ILE A 175 9.77 9.64 4.35
N HIS A 176 9.33 10.44 3.38
CA HIS A 176 10.01 10.62 2.11
C HIS A 176 11.41 11.20 2.31
N SER A 177 11.55 12.26 3.09
CA SER A 177 12.84 12.89 3.40
C SER A 177 13.80 11.94 4.14
N GLY A 178 13.28 11.02 4.96
CA GLY A 178 14.10 9.97 5.58
C GLY A 178 14.51 8.84 4.64
N LEU A 179 13.79 8.62 3.53
CA LEU A 179 14.04 7.52 2.58
C LEU A 179 14.88 7.92 1.38
N TYR A 180 14.77 9.17 0.94
CA TYR A 180 15.34 9.72 -0.28
C TYR A 180 16.30 10.86 0.06
N ARG A 181 17.29 11.10 -0.80
CA ARG A 181 18.22 12.22 -0.62
C ARG A 181 17.54 13.53 -1.03
N GLU A 182 18.03 14.67 -0.53
CA GLU A 182 17.49 15.99 -0.91
C GLU A 182 17.51 16.27 -2.42
N GLU A 183 18.37 15.58 -3.17
CA GLU A 183 18.49 15.68 -4.62
C GLU A 183 17.42 14.90 -5.38
N ASP A 184 16.69 13.99 -4.71
CA ASP A 184 15.64 13.18 -5.33
C ASP A 184 14.36 14.02 -5.58
N GLU A 185 13.53 13.54 -6.50
CA GLU A 185 12.34 14.23 -6.99
C GLU A 185 11.39 14.62 -5.85
N LYS A 186 10.89 15.86 -5.88
CA LYS A 186 9.96 16.36 -4.86
C LYS A 186 8.61 15.67 -4.99
N ARG A 187 8.11 15.18 -3.86
CA ARG A 187 6.76 14.60 -3.74
C ARG A 187 5.66 15.62 -4.09
N GLU A 188 4.60 15.14 -4.75
CA GLU A 188 3.36 15.90 -4.97
C GLU A 188 2.49 15.91 -3.71
N HIS A 189 1.89 17.05 -3.35
CA HIS A 189 1.02 17.20 -2.18
C HIS A 189 -0.46 17.08 -2.55
N PHE A 190 -1.17 16.14 -1.94
CA PHE A 190 -2.58 15.87 -2.27
C PHE A 190 -3.50 17.03 -1.87
N SER A 191 -3.24 17.60 -0.70
CA SER A 191 -4.01 18.73 -0.17
C SER A 191 -3.90 19.97 -1.04
N SER A 192 -2.68 20.35 -1.45
CA SER A 192 -2.45 21.48 -2.34
C SER A 192 -3.06 21.27 -3.73
N GLU A 193 -2.97 20.06 -4.30
CA GLU A 193 -3.60 19.76 -5.60
C GLU A 193 -5.14 19.86 -5.51
N LEU A 194 -5.75 19.35 -4.44
CA LEU A 194 -7.19 19.46 -4.22
C LEU A 194 -7.63 20.92 -4.06
N GLU A 195 -6.95 21.68 -3.20
CA GLU A 195 -7.26 23.08 -2.94
C GLU A 195 -7.11 23.93 -4.20
N ASP A 196 -5.99 23.78 -4.92
CA ASP A 196 -5.75 24.46 -6.19
C ASP A 196 -6.85 24.13 -7.20
N THR A 197 -7.22 22.85 -7.34
CA THR A 197 -8.25 22.43 -8.30
C THR A 197 -9.62 23.01 -7.95
N ILE A 198 -10.02 23.00 -6.68
CA ILE A 198 -11.30 23.57 -6.22
C ILE A 198 -11.35 25.07 -6.52
N LEU A 199 -10.26 25.80 -6.21
CA LEU A 199 -10.19 27.24 -6.46
C LEU A 199 -10.17 27.58 -7.95
N ALA A 200 -9.54 26.73 -8.78
CA ALA A 200 -9.62 26.84 -10.23
C ALA A 200 -11.08 26.80 -10.70
N THR A 201 -11.81 25.79 -10.25
CA THR A 201 -13.19 25.55 -10.67
C THR A 201 -14.13 26.67 -10.18
N ILE A 202 -13.91 27.19 -8.97
CA ILE A 202 -14.66 28.36 -8.47
C ILE A 202 -14.42 29.58 -9.35
N ASP A 203 -13.16 29.88 -9.71
CA ASP A 203 -12.83 31.04 -10.56
C ASP A 203 -13.40 30.89 -11.98
N ILE A 204 -13.32 29.70 -12.57
CA ILE A 204 -13.89 29.38 -13.90
C ILE A 204 -15.41 29.59 -13.88
N ASN A 205 -16.11 29.06 -12.88
CA ASN A 205 -17.55 29.20 -12.74
C ASN A 205 -17.95 30.67 -12.54
N ARG A 206 -17.18 31.44 -11.78
CA ARG A 206 -17.41 32.88 -11.56
C ARG A 206 -17.28 33.70 -12.84
N ARG A 207 -16.44 33.26 -13.79
CA ARG A 207 -16.24 33.89 -15.10
C ARG A 207 -17.23 33.41 -16.17
N GLY A 208 -18.20 32.57 -15.82
CA GLY A 208 -19.15 32.01 -16.78
C GLY A 208 -18.53 30.97 -17.72
N GLY A 209 -17.44 30.30 -17.31
CA GLY A 209 -16.79 29.24 -18.08
C GLY A 209 -15.78 29.71 -19.15
N ASP A 210 -15.58 31.02 -19.31
CA ASP A 210 -14.65 31.55 -20.32
C ASP A 210 -13.18 31.39 -19.89
N LEU A 211 -12.51 30.40 -20.50
CA LEU A 211 -11.11 30.03 -20.26
C LEU A 211 -10.21 30.66 -21.33
N THR A 212 -9.87 31.94 -21.17
CA THR A 212 -8.87 32.59 -22.02
C THR A 212 -7.45 32.11 -21.68
N ALA A 213 -6.54 32.15 -22.66
CA ALA A 213 -5.13 31.80 -22.42
C ALA A 213 -4.50 32.66 -21.30
N GLU A 214 -4.93 33.92 -21.19
CA GLU A 214 -4.52 34.84 -20.14
C GLU A 214 -5.05 34.42 -18.76
N SER A 215 -6.31 34.00 -18.64
CA SER A 215 -6.85 33.52 -17.36
C SER A 215 -6.15 32.26 -16.88
N ILE A 216 -5.83 31.32 -17.79
CA ILE A 216 -5.04 30.13 -17.49
C ILE A 216 -3.62 30.51 -17.03
N ALA A 217 -2.97 31.47 -17.69
CA ALA A 217 -1.63 31.92 -17.31
C ALA A 217 -1.62 32.58 -15.91
N ASN A 218 -2.60 33.45 -15.64
CA ASN A 218 -2.78 34.09 -14.34
C ASN A 218 -3.06 33.06 -13.23
N PHE A 219 -3.87 32.04 -13.52
CA PHE A 219 -4.17 30.97 -12.59
C PHE A 219 -2.92 30.13 -12.27
N LYS A 220 -2.14 29.74 -13.29
CA LYS A 220 -0.86 29.04 -13.09
C LYS A 220 0.13 29.89 -12.29
N ALA A 221 0.18 31.20 -12.52
CA ALA A 221 1.02 32.11 -11.74
C ALA A 221 0.59 32.15 -10.26
N ALA A 222 -0.72 32.24 -9.99
CA ALA A 222 -1.26 32.22 -8.63
C ALA A 222 -0.94 30.91 -7.89
N ILE A 223 -1.09 29.75 -8.57
CA ILE A 223 -0.70 28.45 -8.01
C ILE A 223 0.79 28.44 -7.63
N ARG A 224 1.67 28.90 -8.53
CA ARG A 224 3.13 28.92 -8.25
C ARG A 224 3.46 29.76 -7.02
N VAL A 225 2.83 30.92 -6.87
CA VAL A 225 3.02 31.80 -5.70
C VAL A 225 2.55 31.11 -4.42
N ARG A 226 1.36 30.47 -4.43
CA ARG A 226 0.83 29.75 -3.28
C ARG A 226 1.73 28.59 -2.86
N ARG A 227 2.12 27.73 -3.81
CA ARG A 227 3.02 26.60 -3.54
C ARG A 227 4.39 27.05 -3.07
N ALA A 228 4.90 28.19 -3.55
CA ALA A 228 6.15 28.77 -3.05
C ALA A 228 6.00 29.23 -1.59
N ALA A 229 4.88 29.87 -1.24
CA ALA A 229 4.59 30.30 0.13
C ALA A 229 4.38 29.12 1.10
N GLU A 230 3.69 28.06 0.67
CA GLU A 230 3.52 26.84 1.46
C GLU A 230 4.86 26.16 1.75
N ARG A 231 5.72 26.02 0.73
CA ARG A 231 7.08 25.48 0.93
C ARG A 231 7.88 26.30 1.93
N ALA A 232 7.77 27.63 1.88
CA ALA A 232 8.43 28.49 2.85
C ALA A 232 7.91 28.27 4.28
N ARG A 233 6.59 28.06 4.46
CA ARG A 233 6.00 27.76 5.76
C ARG A 233 6.48 26.43 6.32
N TYR A 234 6.50 25.36 5.52
CA TYR A 234 6.98 24.05 5.97
C TYR A 234 8.46 24.05 6.33
N SER A 235 9.29 24.77 5.56
CA SER A 235 10.72 24.89 5.90
C SER A 235 10.96 25.54 7.26
N TYR A 236 10.04 26.40 7.71
CA TYR A 236 10.14 27.08 8.99
C TYR A 236 9.69 26.19 10.16
N SER A 237 8.61 25.40 10.00
CA SER A 237 8.10 24.54 11.08
C SER A 237 9.08 23.43 11.48
N THR A 238 9.74 22.80 10.51
CA THR A 238 10.71 21.72 10.77
C THR A 238 11.93 22.21 11.57
N SER A 239 12.29 23.50 11.45
CA SER A 239 13.43 24.07 12.18
C SER A 239 13.17 24.29 13.67
N ILE A 240 11.91 24.42 14.10
CA ILE A 240 11.55 24.72 15.50
C ILE A 240 11.55 23.44 16.35
N ASP A 241 11.15 22.29 15.79
CA ASP A 241 11.00 21.04 16.55
C ASP A 241 12.32 20.30 16.85
N THR A 242 13.43 20.68 16.22
CA THR A 242 14.77 20.12 16.56
C THR A 242 15.41 20.83 17.75
N GLY A 243 14.83 21.92 18.24
CA GLY A 243 15.22 22.58 19.48
C GLY A 243 14.61 21.87 20.69
N THR A 244 15.45 21.19 21.47
CA THR A 244 15.12 20.55 22.76
C THR A 244 14.20 21.40 23.64
N GLY A 245 12.90 21.06 23.69
CA GLY A 245 11.94 21.72 24.57
C GLY A 245 10.49 21.43 24.20
N GLY A 246 10.04 20.18 24.35
CA GLY A 246 8.65 19.82 24.05
C GLY A 246 7.66 20.49 24.98
N SER A 247 6.76 21.33 24.44
CA SER A 247 5.36 21.47 24.91
C SER A 247 4.45 22.40 24.08
N GLU A 248 4.88 23.08 23.00
CA GLU A 248 4.10 24.20 22.42
C GLU A 248 3.52 24.03 20.99
N VAL A 249 3.52 22.83 20.41
CA VAL A 249 3.15 22.64 18.99
C VAL A 249 1.65 22.80 18.70
N THR A 250 0.76 22.70 19.68
CA THR A 250 -0.70 22.81 19.43
C THR A 250 -1.20 24.25 19.25
N SER A 251 -0.37 25.27 19.50
CA SER A 251 -0.83 26.68 19.53
C SER A 251 -0.73 27.43 18.18
N LEU A 252 0.06 26.95 17.23
CA LEU A 252 0.34 27.68 15.98
C LEU A 252 -0.69 27.43 14.86
N TYR A 253 -1.38 26.28 14.86
CA TYR A 253 -2.36 25.97 13.81
C TYR A 253 -3.75 26.57 14.04
N ARG A 254 -4.09 26.97 15.28
CA ARG A 254 -5.43 27.51 15.62
C ARG A 254 -5.69 28.95 15.15
N ARG A 255 -4.69 29.68 14.62
CA ARG A 255 -4.77 31.15 14.48
C ARG A 255 -4.94 31.71 13.06
N SER A 256 -5.29 30.92 12.06
CA SER A 256 -5.42 31.42 10.68
C SER A 256 -6.73 31.03 9.98
N SER A 257 -7.85 31.18 10.68
CA SER A 257 -9.15 31.37 10.03
C SER A 257 -9.75 32.68 10.55
N THR A 258 -9.87 33.67 9.65
CA THR A 258 -10.37 35.05 9.84
C THR A 258 -9.38 36.11 10.38
N ALA A 259 -8.50 36.64 9.52
CA ALA A 259 -7.97 38.01 9.69
C ALA A 259 -7.49 38.61 8.37
N ASN A 260 -8.07 39.76 8.01
CA ASN A 260 -7.63 40.65 6.93
C ASN A 260 -6.20 41.19 7.19
N PRO A 261 -5.43 41.55 6.14
CA PRO A 261 -4.07 42.04 6.31
C PRO A 261 -4.07 43.53 6.65
N ALA A 262 -3.49 43.88 7.80
CA ALA A 262 -2.99 45.22 8.09
C ALA A 262 -1.50 45.14 8.50
N THR A 263 -0.78 46.15 8.04
CA THR A 263 0.67 46.47 8.02
C THR A 263 1.58 46.06 9.20
N PRO A 264 2.91 45.93 8.96
CA PRO A 264 3.89 45.46 9.94
C PRO A 264 4.55 46.59 10.75
N ASN A 265 4.98 46.28 11.98
CA ASN A 265 5.88 47.09 12.79
C ASN A 265 6.96 46.19 13.43
N PRO A 266 8.28 46.49 13.35
CA PRO A 266 9.32 45.58 13.83
C PRO A 266 9.76 45.92 15.26
N ARG A 267 10.03 44.90 16.07
CA ARG A 267 10.86 45.07 17.26
C ARG A 267 11.66 43.81 17.58
N ASN A 268 12.95 44.06 17.77
CA ASN A 268 14.06 43.15 18.03
C ASN A 268 13.86 42.28 19.27
N HIS A 269 14.40 41.05 19.26
CA HIS A 269 15.23 40.55 20.36
C HIS A 269 16.13 39.41 19.87
N ALA A 270 17.43 39.62 20.07
CA ALA A 270 18.45 38.60 20.02
C ALA A 270 18.49 37.88 21.37
N ASP A 271 18.81 36.58 21.39
CA ASP A 271 19.79 36.06 22.33
C ASP A 271 20.32 34.67 21.95
N ASN A 272 21.62 34.54 22.19
CA ASN A 272 22.52 33.41 22.00
C ASN A 272 22.31 32.33 23.05
N ARG A 273 22.47 31.04 22.68
CA ARG A 273 23.26 30.09 23.48
C ARG A 273 23.64 28.82 22.72
N THR A 274 24.94 28.67 22.55
CA THR A 274 25.65 27.45 22.16
C THR A 274 25.78 26.50 23.36
N SER A 275 25.56 25.20 23.17
CA SER A 275 26.19 24.18 24.00
C SER A 275 26.63 22.99 23.15
N ASN A 276 27.95 22.85 23.03
CA ASN A 276 28.63 21.67 22.56
C ASN A 276 28.35 20.49 23.51
N GLY A 277 28.11 19.31 22.94
CA GLY A 277 27.92 18.05 23.65
C GLY A 277 28.43 16.90 22.81
N ASP A 278 29.76 16.80 22.76
CA ASP A 278 30.54 15.67 22.26
C ASP A 278 30.27 14.43 23.12
N SER A 279 29.93 13.29 22.50
CA SER A 279 29.99 11.96 23.12
C SER A 279 29.83 10.89 22.04
N GLY A 280 30.97 10.43 21.55
CA GLY A 280 31.05 9.16 20.85
C GLY A 280 30.62 8.01 21.75
N SER A 281 29.81 7.11 21.19
CA SER A 281 29.72 5.74 21.68
C SER A 281 29.81 4.78 20.50
N MET A 282 31.03 4.30 20.31
CA MET A 282 31.38 3.04 19.70
C MET A 282 30.45 1.95 20.24
N PHE A 283 29.51 1.43 19.43
CA PHE A 283 28.82 0.17 19.73
C PHE A 283 28.83 -0.70 18.48
N SER A 284 29.75 -1.66 18.50
CA SER A 284 29.81 -2.75 17.54
C SER A 284 28.53 -3.61 17.63
N ARG A 285 28.00 -3.94 16.45
CA ARG A 285 27.18 -5.11 16.07
C ARG A 285 26.61 -5.99 17.20
N PRO A 286 25.35 -6.40 17.02
CA PRO A 286 25.19 -7.75 16.47
C PRO A 286 24.42 -7.72 15.16
N ASP A 287 25.08 -8.14 14.09
CA ASP A 287 24.40 -8.74 12.95
C ASP A 287 23.69 -9.98 13.48
N LYS A 288 22.36 -9.98 13.42
CA LYS A 288 21.54 -11.16 13.13
C LYS A 288 20.07 -10.78 13.09
N SER A 289 19.41 -11.34 12.07
CA SER A 289 17.96 -11.58 11.97
C SER A 289 17.02 -10.38 11.88
N ALA A 290 16.86 -9.85 10.67
CA ALA A 290 15.56 -9.37 10.20
C ALA A 290 15.19 -10.13 8.93
N ALA A 291 15.09 -11.46 9.07
CA ALA A 291 14.35 -12.29 8.14
C ALA A 291 12.89 -11.85 8.28
N GLN A 292 12.43 -11.06 7.32
CA GLN A 292 11.07 -10.59 7.17
C GLN A 292 10.14 -11.81 7.03
N TYR A 293 9.61 -12.25 8.17
CA TYR A 293 8.58 -13.27 8.29
C TYR A 293 7.32 -12.67 7.66
N ASN A 294 7.11 -12.92 6.35
CA ASN A 294 5.76 -13.18 5.89
C ASN A 294 5.27 -14.27 6.84
N LYS A 295 4.28 -13.99 7.68
CA LYS A 295 3.78 -14.96 8.66
C LYS A 295 3.16 -16.10 7.86
N TYR A 296 4.03 -17.05 7.52
CA TYR A 296 3.70 -18.36 7.00
C TYR A 296 2.57 -18.87 7.87
N ASP A 297 1.56 -19.47 7.27
CA ASP A 297 0.66 -20.30 8.06
C ASP A 297 1.33 -21.68 8.09
N PRO A 298 2.21 -21.99 9.08
CA PRO A 298 2.92 -23.27 9.14
C PRO A 298 1.95 -24.45 9.14
N THR A 299 0.69 -24.19 9.50
CA THR A 299 -0.42 -25.13 9.43
C THR A 299 -0.66 -25.65 8.01
N THR A 300 -0.60 -24.79 6.98
CA THR A 300 -0.89 -25.18 5.59
C THR A 300 0.22 -26.10 5.05
N LEU A 301 1.49 -25.74 5.28
CA LEU A 301 2.63 -26.58 4.89
C LEU A 301 2.64 -27.90 5.64
N ALA A 302 2.43 -27.87 6.96
CA ALA A 302 2.37 -29.08 7.78
C ALA A 302 1.23 -30.01 7.34
N LEU A 303 0.06 -29.46 7.04
CA LEU A 303 -1.10 -30.22 6.56
C LEU A 303 -0.82 -30.89 5.21
N VAL A 304 -0.22 -30.17 4.25
CA VAL A 304 0.16 -30.74 2.94
C VAL A 304 1.18 -31.88 3.11
N VAL A 305 2.17 -31.71 3.99
CA VAL A 305 3.18 -32.75 4.27
C VAL A 305 2.54 -33.98 4.91
N ILE A 306 1.68 -33.80 5.91
CA ILE A 306 0.97 -34.91 6.57
C ILE A 306 0.11 -35.70 5.58
N ILE A 307 -0.67 -35.00 4.75
CA ILE A 307 -1.51 -35.64 3.71
C ILE A 307 -0.64 -36.42 2.72
N THR A 308 0.51 -35.87 2.34
CA THR A 308 1.44 -36.51 1.39
C THR A 308 2.06 -37.79 1.98
N ILE A 309 2.45 -37.77 3.26
CA ILE A 309 2.96 -38.96 3.95
C ILE A 309 1.87 -40.03 4.08
N ALA A 310 0.65 -39.63 4.44
CA ALA A 310 -0.49 -40.54 4.52
C ALA A 310 -0.80 -41.19 3.16
N ALA A 311 -0.80 -40.38 2.09
CA ALA A 311 -0.98 -40.87 0.72
C ALA A 311 0.13 -41.84 0.32
N ALA A 312 1.40 -41.55 0.62
CA ALA A 312 2.52 -42.46 0.35
C ALA A 312 2.37 -43.81 1.08
N GLY A 313 1.86 -43.80 2.31
CA GLY A 313 1.55 -45.02 3.07
C GLY A 313 0.47 -45.88 2.40
N LEU A 314 -0.58 -45.24 1.84
CA LEU A 314 -1.61 -45.95 1.07
C LEU A 314 -1.05 -46.53 -0.22
N THR A 315 -0.18 -45.81 -0.92
CA THR A 315 0.51 -46.31 -2.12
C THR A 315 1.39 -47.52 -1.80
N ALA A 316 2.17 -47.47 -0.71
CA ALA A 316 3.01 -48.60 -0.28
C ALA A 316 2.17 -49.82 0.12
N LYS A 317 1.01 -49.62 0.74
CA LYS A 317 0.08 -50.71 1.02
C LYS A 317 -0.52 -51.30 -0.25
N GLY A 318 -0.91 -50.45 -1.20
CA GLY A 318 -1.40 -50.86 -2.51
C GLY A 318 -0.37 -51.69 -3.28
N TRP A 319 0.91 -51.29 -3.21
CA TRP A 319 2.03 -52.03 -3.80
C TRP A 319 2.09 -53.48 -3.33
N ASN A 320 1.98 -53.72 -2.03
CA ASN A 320 2.07 -55.07 -1.46
C ASN A 320 0.87 -55.97 -1.81
N LEU A 321 -0.25 -55.38 -2.23
CA LEU A 321 -1.47 -56.09 -2.58
C LEU A 321 -1.66 -56.26 -4.10
N SER A 322 -0.85 -55.56 -4.90
CA SER A 322 -0.98 -55.57 -6.34
C SER A 322 -0.35 -56.83 -6.95
N PRO A 323 -1.03 -57.52 -7.88
CA PRO A 323 -0.41 -58.53 -8.71
C PRO A 323 0.60 -57.86 -9.65
N HIS A 324 1.87 -58.30 -9.62
CA HIS A 324 3.00 -57.72 -10.36
C HIS A 324 2.98 -58.00 -11.87
N GLU A 325 1.81 -57.87 -12.48
CA GLU A 325 1.58 -58.07 -13.90
C GLU A 325 1.70 -56.73 -14.66
N SER A 326 2.20 -56.81 -15.89
CA SER A 326 2.25 -55.64 -16.78
C SER A 326 0.87 -55.34 -17.33
N GLY A 327 0.54 -54.06 -17.43
CA GLY A 327 -0.78 -53.62 -17.89
C GLY A 327 -0.98 -53.79 -19.39
N ARG A 328 -2.24 -53.84 -19.82
CA ARG A 328 -2.65 -53.85 -21.22
C ARG A 328 -3.35 -52.53 -21.59
N PRO A 329 -3.26 -52.08 -22.85
CA PRO A 329 -3.96 -50.87 -23.30
C PRO A 329 -5.49 -51.01 -23.30
N ASP A 330 -5.99 -52.24 -23.26
CA ASP A 330 -7.43 -52.53 -23.13
C ASP A 330 -7.93 -52.43 -21.68
N ASP A 331 -7.02 -52.26 -20.71
CA ASP A 331 -7.40 -52.14 -19.30
C ASP A 331 -8.02 -50.76 -19.04
N PRO A 332 -9.14 -50.68 -18.30
CA PRO A 332 -9.76 -49.41 -17.93
C PRO A 332 -8.81 -48.52 -17.10
N ASP A 333 -7.94 -49.12 -16.29
CA ASP A 333 -6.98 -48.40 -15.44
C ASP A 333 -5.94 -47.62 -16.25
N PHE A 334 -5.56 -48.11 -17.44
CA PHE A 334 -4.70 -47.39 -18.37
C PHE A 334 -5.35 -46.07 -18.81
N TRP A 335 -6.64 -46.11 -19.18
CA TRP A 335 -7.37 -44.94 -19.63
C TRP A 335 -7.62 -43.94 -18.50
N PHE A 336 -7.88 -44.40 -17.28
CA PHE A 336 -7.97 -43.53 -16.12
C PHE A 336 -6.64 -42.88 -15.76
N LEU A 337 -5.53 -43.62 -15.84
CA LEU A 337 -4.19 -43.09 -15.63
C LEU A 337 -3.84 -42.02 -16.67
N LEU A 338 -4.17 -42.28 -17.95
CA LEU A 338 -3.96 -41.34 -19.04
C LEU A 338 -4.81 -40.07 -18.85
N GLN A 339 -6.09 -40.20 -18.49
CA GLN A 339 -6.97 -39.07 -18.19
C GLN A 339 -6.41 -38.22 -17.04
N SER A 340 -5.98 -38.86 -15.95
CA SER A 340 -5.38 -38.18 -14.79
C SER A 340 -4.12 -37.42 -15.19
N SER A 341 -3.23 -38.04 -15.97
CA SER A 341 -1.99 -37.43 -16.45
C SER A 341 -2.26 -36.23 -17.37
N LEU A 342 -3.27 -36.30 -18.24
CA LEU A 342 -3.68 -35.17 -19.09
C LEU A 342 -4.24 -34.00 -18.26
N MET A 343 -5.07 -34.28 -17.26
CA MET A 343 -5.57 -33.27 -16.32
C MET A 343 -4.44 -32.62 -15.53
N GLN A 344 -3.45 -33.42 -15.12
CA GLN A 344 -2.25 -32.96 -14.44
C GLN A 344 -1.47 -31.98 -15.33
N LEU A 345 -1.23 -32.33 -16.59
CA LEU A 345 -0.56 -31.45 -17.55
C LEU A 345 -1.35 -30.17 -17.82
N ALA A 346 -2.68 -30.24 -17.97
CA ALA A 346 -3.52 -29.07 -18.17
C ALA A 346 -3.43 -28.08 -17.00
N SER A 347 -3.37 -28.58 -15.76
CA SER A 347 -3.23 -27.74 -14.56
C SER A 347 -1.86 -27.06 -14.42
N MET A 348 -0.83 -27.49 -15.17
CA MET A 348 0.47 -26.84 -15.20
C MET A 348 0.52 -25.63 -16.15
N VAL A 349 -0.41 -25.51 -17.10
CA VAL A 349 -0.45 -24.41 -18.07
C VAL A 349 -0.56 -23.03 -17.40
N PRO A 350 -1.45 -22.80 -16.40
CA PRO A 350 -1.50 -21.52 -15.68
C PRO A 350 -0.22 -21.22 -14.90
N ILE A 351 0.43 -22.25 -14.35
CA ILE A 351 1.69 -22.11 -13.59
C ILE A 351 2.82 -21.68 -14.53
N ILE A 352 2.92 -22.30 -15.71
CA ILE A 352 3.84 -21.91 -16.78
C ILE A 352 3.61 -20.45 -17.15
N PHE A 353 2.35 -20.04 -17.37
CA PHE A 353 2.02 -18.66 -17.69
C PHE A 353 2.43 -17.69 -16.58
N CYS A 354 2.12 -18.00 -15.31
CA CYS A 354 2.54 -17.19 -14.17
C CYS A 354 4.08 -17.08 -14.07
N LEU A 355 4.82 -18.17 -14.28
CA LEU A 355 6.29 -18.19 -14.24
C LEU A 355 6.92 -17.44 -15.42
N LEU A 356 6.28 -17.41 -16.57
CA LEU A 356 6.73 -16.65 -17.74
C LEU A 356 6.47 -15.15 -17.60
N VAL A 357 5.31 -14.76 -17.06
CA VAL A 357 4.93 -13.35 -16.89
C VAL A 357 5.64 -12.70 -15.71
N THR A 358 5.91 -13.45 -14.63
CA THR A 358 6.51 -12.90 -13.41
C THR A 358 8.03 -12.75 -13.55
N HIS A 359 8.49 -11.54 -13.85
CA HIS A 359 9.91 -11.18 -13.79
C HIS A 359 10.36 -10.91 -12.35
N SER A 360 10.56 -11.97 -11.56
CA SER A 360 11.22 -11.86 -10.24
C SER A 360 12.75 -11.83 -10.41
N THR A 361 13.42 -10.98 -9.63
CA THR A 361 14.88 -10.73 -9.66
C THR A 361 15.71 -11.80 -8.94
N SER A 362 15.10 -12.66 -8.11
CA SER A 362 15.84 -13.74 -7.44
C SER A 362 15.94 -14.99 -8.34
N LEU A 363 17.15 -15.32 -8.78
CA LEU A 363 17.42 -16.48 -9.65
C LEU A 363 17.14 -17.84 -8.98
N GLN A 364 17.40 -17.95 -7.67
CA GLN A 364 17.39 -19.24 -6.97
C GLN A 364 15.99 -19.87 -6.84
N PRO A 365 14.93 -19.18 -6.37
CA PRO A 365 13.59 -19.76 -6.30
C PRO A 365 13.03 -20.10 -7.68
N ARG A 366 13.32 -19.27 -8.68
CA ARG A 366 12.89 -19.46 -10.07
C ARG A 366 13.45 -20.75 -10.65
N LEU A 367 14.74 -21.03 -10.44
CA LEU A 367 15.36 -22.27 -10.94
C LEU A 367 14.68 -23.50 -10.35
N TRP A 368 14.41 -23.52 -9.03
CA TRP A 368 13.73 -24.63 -8.39
C TRP A 368 12.29 -24.82 -8.88
N SER A 369 11.55 -23.73 -9.13
CA SER A 369 10.22 -23.82 -9.75
C SER A 369 10.26 -24.50 -11.12
N TRP A 370 11.26 -24.20 -11.96
CA TRP A 370 11.43 -24.86 -13.26
C TRP A 370 11.82 -26.33 -13.14
N VAL A 371 12.65 -26.69 -12.15
CA VAL A 371 13.01 -28.09 -11.88
C VAL A 371 11.77 -28.88 -11.45
N PHE A 372 10.97 -28.36 -10.51
CA PHE A 372 9.73 -29.03 -10.08
C PHE A 372 8.71 -29.14 -11.20
N LEU A 373 8.53 -28.08 -12.00
CA LEU A 373 7.66 -28.08 -13.16
C LEU A 373 8.08 -29.16 -14.17
N GLY A 374 9.36 -29.17 -14.54
CA GLY A 374 9.92 -30.13 -15.49
C GLY A 374 9.78 -31.56 -14.99
N SER A 375 10.03 -31.80 -13.70
CA SER A 375 9.86 -33.12 -13.09
C SER A 375 8.41 -33.59 -13.10
N GLY A 376 7.45 -32.69 -12.82
CA GLY A 376 6.02 -33.00 -12.88
C GLY A 376 5.55 -33.37 -14.28
N ILE A 377 5.97 -32.63 -15.31
CA ILE A 377 5.67 -32.93 -16.72
C ILE A 377 6.28 -34.28 -17.11
N LEU A 378 7.54 -34.50 -16.76
CA LEU A 378 8.25 -35.74 -17.08
C LEU A 378 7.54 -36.95 -16.48
N PHE A 379 7.14 -36.88 -15.21
CA PHE A 379 6.42 -37.98 -14.55
C PHE A 379 5.01 -38.22 -15.12
N ALA A 380 4.28 -37.15 -15.46
CA ALA A 380 2.96 -37.28 -16.08
C ALA A 380 3.03 -37.96 -17.46
N VAL A 381 4.09 -37.72 -18.24
CA VAL A 381 4.29 -38.38 -19.53
C VAL A 381 4.83 -39.80 -19.37
N LEU A 382 5.75 -40.03 -18.43
CA LEU A 382 6.34 -41.35 -18.20
C LEU A 382 5.37 -42.35 -17.57
N ALA A 383 4.41 -41.93 -16.75
CA ALA A 383 3.51 -42.84 -16.05
C ALA A 383 2.69 -43.72 -17.02
N PRO A 384 1.97 -43.19 -18.03
CA PRO A 384 1.27 -44.03 -19.00
C PRO A 384 2.19 -44.92 -19.85
N LEU A 385 3.41 -44.44 -20.18
CA LEU A 385 4.38 -45.23 -20.95
C LEU A 385 4.93 -46.41 -20.13
N LEU A 386 5.20 -46.19 -18.84
CA LEU A 386 5.67 -47.22 -17.92
C LEU A 386 4.59 -48.25 -17.61
N TYR A 387 3.31 -47.87 -17.61
CA TYR A 387 2.19 -48.81 -17.40
C TYR A 387 2.21 -49.98 -18.40
N LEU A 388 2.63 -49.71 -19.65
CA LEU A 388 2.70 -50.71 -20.72
C LEU A 388 4.02 -51.52 -20.71
N ALA A 389 5.09 -50.98 -20.13
CA ALA A 389 6.43 -51.55 -20.22
C ALA A 389 6.88 -52.30 -18.95
N VAL A 390 6.30 -51.97 -17.80
CA VAL A 390 6.74 -52.36 -16.46
C VAL A 390 5.51 -52.74 -15.63
N PRO A 391 5.63 -53.52 -14.54
CA PRO A 391 4.50 -53.78 -13.64
C PRO A 391 3.76 -52.49 -13.23
N THR A 392 2.43 -52.57 -13.21
CA THR A 392 1.54 -51.41 -13.12
C THR A 392 1.80 -50.56 -11.88
N GLU A 393 2.38 -51.14 -10.82
CA GLU A 393 2.70 -50.44 -9.59
C GLU A 393 3.74 -49.33 -9.78
N PHE A 394 4.71 -49.54 -10.68
CA PHE A 394 5.73 -48.53 -10.98
C PHE A 394 5.12 -47.30 -11.64
N SER A 395 4.13 -47.49 -12.51
CA SER A 395 3.42 -46.39 -13.16
C SER A 395 2.61 -45.56 -12.16
N ALA A 396 1.96 -46.22 -11.20
CA ALA A 396 1.20 -45.57 -10.14
C ALA A 396 2.14 -44.77 -9.20
N MET A 397 3.31 -45.33 -8.87
CA MET A 397 4.33 -44.63 -8.08
C MET A 397 4.86 -43.38 -8.78
N ILE A 398 5.14 -43.47 -10.09
CA ILE A 398 5.64 -42.33 -10.87
C ILE A 398 4.56 -41.25 -11.00
N SER A 399 3.31 -41.64 -11.23
CA SER A 399 2.16 -40.71 -11.23
C SER A 399 2.02 -39.99 -9.89
N PHE A 400 2.13 -40.73 -8.78
CA PHE A 400 2.14 -40.14 -7.44
C PHE A 400 3.26 -39.11 -7.26
N CYS A 401 4.50 -39.43 -7.63
CA CYS A 401 5.62 -38.50 -7.58
C CYS A 401 5.36 -37.23 -8.41
N GLY A 402 4.75 -37.36 -9.58
CA GLY A 402 4.29 -36.23 -10.39
C GLY A 402 3.32 -35.33 -9.63
N SER A 403 2.32 -35.91 -8.96
CA SER A 403 1.33 -35.14 -8.21
C SER A 403 1.93 -34.38 -7.03
N VAL A 404 2.91 -34.97 -6.34
CA VAL A 404 3.64 -34.31 -5.25
C VAL A 404 4.47 -33.13 -5.76
N ALA A 405 5.22 -33.32 -6.86
CA ALA A 405 5.96 -32.24 -7.50
C ALA A 405 5.04 -31.07 -7.90
N GLN A 406 3.84 -31.39 -8.39
CA GLN A 406 2.83 -30.39 -8.72
C GLN A 406 2.34 -29.59 -7.50
N VAL A 407 2.05 -30.26 -6.38
CA VAL A 407 1.61 -29.55 -5.16
C VAL A 407 2.71 -28.64 -4.63
N LEU A 408 3.96 -29.10 -4.66
CA LEU A 408 5.11 -28.30 -4.24
C LEU A 408 5.30 -27.05 -5.10
N ILE A 409 5.15 -27.15 -6.44
CA ILE A 409 5.25 -25.97 -7.29
C ILE A 409 4.08 -25.00 -7.09
N VAL A 410 2.86 -25.48 -6.82
CA VAL A 410 1.74 -24.60 -6.47
C VAL A 410 2.03 -23.86 -5.18
N LEU A 411 2.58 -24.55 -4.17
CA LEU A 411 2.97 -23.95 -2.90
C LEU A 411 4.07 -22.89 -3.10
N GLU A 412 5.10 -23.18 -3.88
CA GLU A 412 6.13 -22.21 -4.27
C GLU A 412 5.56 -21.02 -5.05
N ALA A 413 4.64 -21.26 -5.99
CA ALA A 413 3.98 -20.22 -6.75
C ALA A 413 3.13 -19.32 -5.85
N MET A 414 2.45 -19.86 -4.83
CA MET A 414 1.76 -19.08 -3.80
C MET A 414 2.76 -18.24 -2.98
N PHE A 415 3.92 -18.80 -2.63
CA PHE A 415 4.97 -18.04 -1.94
C PHE A 415 5.60 -16.95 -2.80
N LEU A 416 5.67 -17.14 -4.12
CA LEU A 416 6.18 -16.15 -5.06
C LEU A 416 5.15 -15.06 -5.35
N THR A 417 3.87 -15.40 -5.50
CA THR A 417 2.79 -14.43 -5.80
C THR A 417 2.37 -13.62 -4.57
N GLY A 418 2.51 -14.16 -3.35
CA GLY A 418 2.36 -13.38 -2.11
C GLY A 418 3.39 -12.25 -1.95
N ARG A 419 4.49 -12.31 -2.71
CA ARG A 419 5.42 -11.18 -2.88
C ARG A 419 4.90 -10.30 -4.02
N VAL A 420 3.89 -9.48 -3.74
CA VAL A 420 3.43 -8.46 -4.69
C VAL A 420 4.65 -7.61 -5.09
N PRO A 421 5.07 -7.61 -6.37
CA PRO A 421 6.22 -6.85 -6.80
C PRO A 421 5.84 -5.38 -6.73
N THR A 422 6.37 -4.74 -5.71
CA THR A 422 6.24 -3.32 -5.50
C THR A 422 7.24 -2.61 -6.39
N GLY A 423 6.71 -2.04 -7.47
CA GLY A 423 7.38 -1.00 -8.23
C GLY A 423 8.49 -1.49 -9.16
N GLY A 424 8.10 -2.02 -10.32
CA GLY A 424 8.90 -1.89 -11.52
C GLY A 424 8.41 -0.67 -12.29
N ALA A 425 8.87 0.53 -11.91
CA ALA A 425 8.79 1.71 -12.74
C ALA A 425 9.50 1.41 -14.06
N MET A 426 8.73 1.35 -15.14
CA MET A 426 9.20 1.14 -16.49
C MET A 426 9.92 2.41 -16.93
N ARG A 427 11.21 2.51 -16.58
CA ARG A 427 12.17 3.46 -17.12
C ARG A 427 12.41 3.08 -18.58
N SER A 428 11.53 3.55 -19.45
CA SER A 428 11.73 3.55 -20.89
C SER A 428 12.67 4.71 -21.25
N ASP A 429 13.96 4.50 -20.98
CA ASP A 429 15.02 5.16 -21.72
C ASP A 429 14.94 4.68 -23.17
N MET A 430 14.09 5.33 -23.97
CA MET A 430 14.17 5.29 -25.42
C MET A 430 14.93 6.54 -25.87
N ASN A 431 16.23 6.53 -25.59
CA ASN A 431 17.19 7.34 -26.32
C ASN A 431 18.28 6.39 -26.84
N LYS A 432 18.18 6.04 -28.11
CA LYS A 432 19.29 5.53 -28.91
C LYS A 432 19.13 6.08 -30.33
N ASP A 433 19.86 7.16 -30.55
CA ASP A 433 20.56 7.50 -31.78
C ASP A 433 19.74 7.50 -33.08
N ARG A 434 19.08 8.63 -33.37
CA ARG A 434 19.12 9.32 -34.67
C ARG A 434 18.48 10.69 -34.65
#